data_AF-A0A971R7S7-F1
#
_entry.id   AF-A0A971R7S7-F1
#
_cell.length_a   1.000
_cell.length_b   1.000
_cell.length_c   1.000
_cell.angle_alpha   90.00
_cell.angle_beta   90.00
_cell.angle_gamma   90.00
#
_symmetry.space_group_name_H-M   'P 1'
#
loop_
_entity.id
_entity.type
_entity.pdbx_description
1 polymer ?
#
loop_
_entity_poly.entity_id
_entity_poly.type
_entity_poly.pdbx_seq_one_letter_code
_entity_poly.pdbx_strand_id
1 'polypeptide(L)'
;MSLIETLRTALSAILSNKLRAALTMLGIVIGVAAVITLSGLGEGVTASITEQIEGVGSNIIMVSPRQPRDATRPAELTNADAAA
;
A
#
# COMPACT_ATOMS: atom_id res chain seq x y z
N MET A 1 49.49 11.78 -17.16
CA MET A 1 48.77 10.63 -16.59
C MET A 1 47.80 10.11 -17.62
N SER A 2 47.93 8.86 -18.06
CA SER A 2 46.94 8.26 -18.96
C SER A 2 45.76 7.71 -18.16
N LEU A 3 44.53 7.74 -18.71
CA LEU A 3 43.35 7.18 -18.05
C LEU A 3 43.52 5.68 -17.72
N ILE A 4 44.25 4.96 -18.57
CA ILE A 4 44.55 3.53 -18.40
C ILE A 4 45.39 3.29 -17.14
N GLU A 5 46.33 4.17 -16.85
CA GLU A 5 47.19 4.05 -15.67
C GLU A 5 46.46 4.40 -14.37
N THR A 6 45.56 5.37 -14.42
CA THR A 6 44.64 5.68 -13.32
C THR A 6 43.71 4.50 -13.03
N LEU A 7 43.14 3.88 -14.07
CA LEU A 7 42.24 2.72 -13.92
C LEU A 7 42.98 1.51 -13.33
N ARG A 8 44.21 1.24 -13.80
CA ARG A 8 45.06 0.17 -13.28
C ARG A 8 45.38 0.37 -11.80
N THR A 9 45.71 1.61 -11.42
CA THR A 9 46.02 1.96 -10.02
C THR A 9 44.79 1.82 -9.12
N ALA A 10 43.61 2.28 -9.58
CA ALA A 10 42.36 2.15 -8.85
C ALA A 10 41.97 0.68 -8.62
N LEU A 11 42.08 -0.17 -9.65
CA LEU A 11 41.83 -1.61 -9.53
C LEU A 11 42.78 -2.25 -8.52
N SER A 12 44.08 -1.93 -8.59
CA SER A 12 45.06 -2.45 -7.62
C SER A 12 44.75 -2.04 -6.18
N ALA A 13 44.24 -0.82 -5.96
CA ALA A 13 43.86 -0.33 -4.64
C ALA A 13 42.60 -1.03 -4.09
N ILE A 14 41.61 -1.33 -4.94
CA ILE A 14 40.43 -2.11 -4.55
C ILE A 14 40.82 -3.54 -4.14
N LEU A 15 41.74 -4.16 -4.89
CA LEU A 15 42.23 -5.51 -4.60
C LEU A 15 43.10 -5.60 -3.33
N SER A 16 43.77 -4.52 -2.93
CA SER A 16 44.59 -4.50 -1.71
C SER A 16 43.76 -4.44 -0.43
N ASN A 17 42.57 -3.81 -0.47
CA ASN A 17 41.68 -3.67 0.68
C ASN A 17 40.36 -4.44 0.48
N LYS A 18 40.49 -5.77 0.39
CA LYS A 18 39.39 -6.69 0.06
C LYS A 18 38.19 -6.57 1.00
N LEU A 19 38.42 -6.50 2.32
CA LEU A 19 37.32 -6.42 3.29
C LEU A 19 36.54 -5.11 3.17
N ARG A 20 37.25 -3.98 3.09
CA ARG A 20 36.59 -2.67 2.95
C ARG A 20 35.81 -2.59 1.64
N ALA A 21 36.43 -2.98 0.53
CA ALA A 21 35.78 -2.99 -0.78
C ALA A 21 34.55 -3.90 -0.81
N ALA A 22 34.64 -5.11 -0.22
CA ALA A 22 33.52 -6.04 -0.16
C ALA A 22 32.36 -5.48 0.67
N LEU A 23 32.62 -4.92 1.85
CA LEU A 23 31.58 -4.37 2.72
C LEU A 23 30.89 -3.15 2.10
N THR A 24 31.63 -2.27 1.42
CA THR A 24 31.03 -1.13 0.72
C THR A 24 30.16 -1.56 -0.45
N MET A 25 30.61 -2.55 -1.23
CA MET A 25 29.83 -3.09 -2.34
C MET A 25 28.57 -3.80 -1.84
N LEU A 26 28.70 -4.59 -0.77
CA LEU A 26 27.57 -5.28 -0.15
C LEU A 26 26.50 -4.28 0.32
N GLY A 27 26.91 -3.19 0.97
CA GLY A 27 25.99 -2.14 1.41
C GLY A 27 25.22 -1.50 0.26
N ILE A 28 25.90 -1.19 -0.85
CA ILE A 28 25.26 -0.61 -2.05
C ILE A 28 24.28 -1.61 -2.67
N VAL A 29 24.69 -2.88 -2.82
CA VAL A 29 23.83 -3.93 -3.40
C VAL A 29 22.57 -4.14 -2.58
N ILE A 30 22.70 -4.28 -1.25
CA ILE A 30 21.54 -4.46 -0.37
C ILE A 30 20.66 -3.21 -0.36
N GLY A 31 21.27 -2.02 -0.30
CA GLY A 31 20.54 -0.75 -0.28
C GLY A 31 19.70 -0.53 -1.54
N VAL A 32 20.32 -0.70 -2.72
CA VAL A 32 19.62 -0.55 -4.01
C VAL A 32 18.59 -1.66 -4.19
N ALA A 33 18.91 -2.90 -3.80
CA ALA A 33 17.96 -4.01 -3.88
C ALA A 33 16.69 -3.71 -3.07
N ALA A 34 16.81 -3.30 -1.80
CA ALA A 34 15.67 -2.99 -0.95
C ALA A 34 14.77 -1.89 -1.51
N VAL A 35 15.36 -0.84 -2.10
CA VAL A 35 14.60 0.24 -2.74
C VAL A 35 13.82 -0.28 -3.96
N ILE A 36 14.45 -1.10 -4.81
CA ILE A 36 13.81 -1.67 -5.99
C ILE A 36 12.65 -2.59 -5.59
N THR A 37 12.86 -3.50 -4.63
CA THR A 37 11.78 -4.40 -4.17
C THR A 37 10.63 -3.62 -3.55
N LEU A 38 10.92 -2.61 -2.73
CA LEU A 38 9.87 -1.82 -2.09
C LEU A 38 9.08 -0.99 -3.12
N SER A 39 9.75 -0.41 -4.12
CA SER A 39 9.08 0.31 -5.22
C SER A 39 8.13 -0.61 -5.97
N GLY A 40 8.61 -1.77 -6.43
CA GLY A 40 7.78 -2.72 -7.16
C GLY A 40 6.64 -3.29 -6.33
N LEU A 41 6.88 -3.57 -5.05
CA LEU A 41 5.83 -4.01 -4.13
C LEU A 41 4.79 -2.91 -3.91
N GLY A 42 5.24 -1.66 -3.69
CA GLY A 42 4.36 -0.52 -3.46
C GLY A 42 3.43 -0.28 -4.64
N GLU A 43 3.99 -0.22 -5.85
CA GLU A 43 3.21 -0.08 -7.08
C GLU A 43 2.23 -1.25 -7.28
N GLY A 44 2.67 -2.48 -7.05
CA GLY A 44 1.82 -3.67 -7.17
C GLY A 44 0.65 -3.69 -6.16
N VAL A 45 0.91 -3.30 -4.91
CA VAL A 45 -0.13 -3.17 -3.87
C VAL A 45 -1.12 -2.07 -4.24
N THR A 46 -0.63 -0.90 -4.67
CA THR A 46 -1.50 0.19 -5.12
C THR A 46 -2.37 -0.26 -6.29
N ALA A 47 -1.79 -0.91 -7.30
CA ALA A 47 -2.54 -1.43 -8.44
C ALA A 47 -3.63 -2.44 -8.01
N SER A 48 -3.31 -3.38 -7.11
CA SER A 48 -4.27 -4.36 -6.62
C SER A 48 -5.41 -3.73 -5.83
N ILE A 49 -5.12 -2.70 -5.02
CA ILE A 49 -6.14 -1.96 -4.28
C ILE A 49 -7.02 -1.17 -5.25
N THR A 50 -6.42 -0.51 -6.26
CA THR A 50 -7.17 0.21 -7.29
C THR A 50 -8.10 -0.73 -8.04
N GLU A 51 -7.63 -1.90 -8.45
CA GLU A 51 -8.45 -2.92 -9.14
C GLU A 51 -9.62 -3.39 -8.26
N GLN A 52 -9.39 -3.62 -6.97
CA GLN A 52 -10.47 -3.97 -6.03
C GLN A 52 -11.50 -2.85 -5.87
N ILE A 53 -11.05 -1.59 -5.80
CA ILE A 53 -11.93 -0.43 -5.69
C ILE A 53 -12.72 -0.22 -6.99
N GLU A 54 -12.08 -0.37 -8.15
CA GLU A 54 -12.75 -0.30 -9.45
C GLU A 54 -13.76 -1.44 -9.62
N GLY A 55 -13.45 -2.64 -9.10
CA GLY A 55 -14.34 -3.80 -9.09
C GLY A 55 -15.60 -3.62 -8.22
N VAL A 56 -15.57 -2.72 -7.23
CA VAL A 56 -16.77 -2.28 -6.48
C VAL A 56 -17.68 -1.39 -7.35
N GLY A 57 -17.16 -0.85 -8.45
CA GLY A 57 -17.88 -0.05 -9.44
C GLY A 57 -18.04 1.42 -9.01
N SER A 58 -18.05 2.32 -10.00
CA SER A 58 -18.25 3.77 -9.79
C SER A 58 -19.70 4.15 -9.43
N ASN A 59 -20.61 3.17 -9.38
CA ASN A 59 -22.05 3.38 -9.16
C ASN A 59 -22.56 2.57 -7.95
N ILE A 60 -22.01 2.86 -6.78
CA ILE A 60 -22.45 2.30 -5.50
C ILE A 60 -23.70 3.04 -4.99
N ILE A 61 -24.84 2.36 -4.94
CA ILE A 61 -26.06 2.84 -4.26
C ILE A 61 -26.04 2.31 -2.83
N MET A 62 -25.71 3.18 -1.88
CA MET A 62 -25.66 2.83 -0.47
C MET A 62 -27.05 3.02 0.17
N VAL A 63 -27.76 1.91 0.40
CA VAL A 63 -29.07 1.91 1.06
C VAL A 63 -28.88 1.67 2.56
N SER A 64 -29.17 2.69 3.38
CA SER A 64 -29.24 2.55 4.83
C SER A 64 -30.70 2.45 5.29
N PRO A 65 -31.09 1.41 6.06
CA PRO A 65 -32.44 1.31 6.59
C PRO A 65 -32.68 2.43 7.60
N ARG A 66 -33.72 3.25 7.36
CA ARG A 66 -34.22 4.22 8.33
C ARG A 66 -34.96 3.45 9.42
N GLN A 67 -34.43 3.44 10.64
CA GLN A 67 -35.16 2.95 11.81
C GLN A 67 -36.47 3.75 11.97
N PRO A 68 -37.65 3.12 11.90
CA PRO A 68 -38.91 3.80 12.20
C PRO A 68 -38.87 4.20 13.68
N ARG A 69 -38.83 5.51 13.94
CA ARG A 69 -38.78 6.06 15.31
C ARG A 69 -40.07 5.83 16.10
N ASP A 70 -41.10 5.24 15.49
CA ASP A 70 -42.46 5.20 16.04
C ASP A 70 -43.01 3.78 16.27
N ALA A 71 -42.24 2.71 16.08
CA ALA A 71 -42.72 1.33 16.26
C ALA A 71 -42.97 0.93 17.74
N THR A 72 -42.63 1.79 18.71
CA THR A 72 -42.79 1.51 20.15
C THR A 72 -44.01 2.18 20.77
N ARG A 73 -44.85 2.90 19.99
CA ARG A 73 -46.14 3.39 20.47
C ARG A 73 -47.25 2.52 19.89
N PRO A 74 -47.66 1.43 20.56
CA PRO A 74 -48.96 0.85 20.28
C PRO A 74 -50.00 1.97 20.52
N ALA A 75 -50.74 2.32 19.47
CA ALA A 75 -51.86 3.24 19.61
C ALA A 75 -52.80 2.67 20.68
N GLU A 76 -53.08 3.42 21.74
CA GLU A 76 -54.06 3.01 22.73
C GLU A 76 -55.43 3.00 22.05
N LEU A 77 -55.88 1.81 21.66
CA LEU A 77 -57.23 1.57 21.15
C LEU A 77 -58.20 1.88 22.28
N THR A 78 -58.93 2.97 22.13
CA THR A 78 -59.92 3.41 23.13
C THR A 78 -61.27 2.77 22.83
N ASN A 79 -62.12 2.64 23.84
CA ASN A 79 -63.46 2.07 23.71
C ASN A 79 -64.37 2.86 22.75
N ALA A 80 -63.94 4.06 22.31
CA ALA A 80 -64.62 4.83 21.27
C ALA A 80 -64.47 4.21 19.87
N ASP A 81 -63.39 3.47 19.59
CA ASP A 81 -63.14 2.85 18.28
C ASP A 81 -63.94 1.55 18.09
N ALA A 82 -64.38 0.94 19.20
CA ALA A 82 -65.18 -0.29 19.19
C ALA A 82 -66.67 -0.08 18.82
N ALA A 83 -67.11 1.18 18.69
CA ALA A 83 -68.51 1.55 18.50
C ALA A 83 -68.86 2.07 17.09
N ALA A 84 -68.00 1.87 16.10
CA ALA A 84 -68.25 2.17 14.68
C ALA A 84 -68.44 0.88 13.87
#